data_AF-A0A1H5AS18-F1
#
_entry.id   AF-A0A1H5AS18-F1
#
_cell.length_a   1.000
_cell.length_b   1.000
_cell.length_c   1.000
_cell.angle_alpha   90.00
_cell.angle_beta   90.00
_cell.angle_gamma   90.00
#
_symmetry.space_group_name_H-M   'P 1'
#
loop_
_entity.id
_entity.type
_entity.pdbx_description
1 polymer ?
#
loop_
_entity_poly.entity_id
_entity_poly.type
_entity_poly.pdbx_seq_one_letter_code
_entity_poly.pdbx_strand_id
1 'polypeptide(L)'
;MSLLSGLLDHMPPAIPDTDSPKVDSRPGPRLVLASHVERPGKFITGPHANAATATPEWRQARDQYLSHIMVCRSCYAPTGRHCSVGADLRASYDNTAMAAHQ
;
A
#
# COMPACT_ATOMS: atom_id res chain seq x y z
N MET A 1 17.94 -43.19 -16.25
CA MET A 1 16.79 -42.64 -16.99
C MET A 1 16.58 -41.21 -16.51
N SER A 2 17.01 -40.22 -17.31
CA SER A 2 17.02 -38.81 -16.91
C SER A 2 15.73 -38.12 -17.38
N LEU A 3 15.06 -37.39 -16.49
CA LEU A 3 13.74 -36.75 -16.71
C LEU A 3 13.81 -35.46 -17.56
N LEU A 4 14.97 -35.13 -18.13
CA LEU A 4 15.22 -33.84 -18.79
C LEU A 4 15.07 -33.88 -20.33
N SER A 5 14.92 -35.05 -20.94
CA SER A 5 14.87 -35.16 -22.41
C SER A 5 13.60 -34.57 -23.02
N GLY A 6 12.47 -34.55 -22.31
CA GLY A 6 11.20 -34.06 -22.88
C GLY A 6 11.08 -32.53 -23.01
N LEU A 7 11.98 -31.74 -22.41
CA LEU A 7 11.84 -30.28 -22.40
C LEU A 7 12.35 -29.63 -23.70
N LEU A 8 13.22 -30.31 -24.44
CA LEU A 8 13.85 -29.78 -25.67
C LEU A 8 13.06 -30.11 -26.94
N ASP A 9 12.17 -31.11 -26.91
CA ASP A 9 11.36 -31.52 -28.06
C ASP A 9 10.14 -30.61 -28.32
N HIS A 10 9.92 -29.60 -27.48
CA HIS A 10 8.77 -28.69 -27.56
C HIS A 10 9.12 -27.28 -28.04
N MET A 11 10.25 -27.08 -28.73
CA MET A 11 10.52 -25.81 -29.39
C MET A 11 9.66 -25.72 -30.66
N PRO A 12 8.68 -24.79 -30.75
CA PRO A 12 7.93 -24.60 -31.99
C PRO A 12 8.86 -24.03 -33.06
N PRO A 13 8.65 -24.39 -34.35
CA PRO A 13 9.49 -23.88 -35.42
C PRO A 13 9.36 -22.36 -35.53
N ALA A 14 10.50 -21.70 -35.76
CA ALA A 14 10.55 -20.27 -36.02
C ALA A 14 9.71 -19.94 -37.27
N ILE A 15 8.69 -19.10 -37.06
CA ILE A 15 7.79 -18.61 -38.11
C ILE A 15 8.58 -17.55 -38.91
N PRO A 16 8.73 -17.68 -40.25
CA PRO A 16 9.35 -16.65 -41.05
C PRO A 16 8.49 -15.38 -41.05
N ASP A 17 9.16 -14.24 -40.90
CA ASP A 17 8.63 -12.87 -40.98
C ASP A 17 7.46 -12.75 -41.95
N THR A 18 6.27 -12.47 -41.39
CA THR A 18 5.16 -11.94 -42.16
C THR A 18 4.59 -10.76 -41.38
N ASP A 19 4.82 -9.59 -41.97
CA ASP A 19 4.16 -8.30 -41.78
C ASP A 19 3.96 -7.81 -40.34
N SER A 20 4.71 -6.76 -39.99
CA SER A 20 4.56 -6.05 -38.73
C SER A 20 3.14 -5.50 -38.61
N PRO A 21 2.32 -5.91 -37.63
CA PRO A 21 1.13 -5.16 -37.33
C PRO A 21 1.58 -3.81 -36.78
N LYS A 22 1.24 -2.75 -37.51
CA LYS A 22 1.35 -1.36 -37.06
C LYS A 22 0.72 -1.29 -35.67
N VAL A 23 1.56 -1.25 -34.64
CA VAL A 23 1.15 -0.93 -33.28
C VAL A 23 0.66 0.51 -33.34
N ASP A 24 -0.65 0.67 -33.48
CA ASP A 24 -1.29 1.92 -33.11
C ASP A 24 -0.91 2.18 -31.66
N SER A 25 -0.16 3.26 -31.45
CA SER A 25 0.34 3.74 -30.17
C SER A 25 -0.83 3.94 -29.21
N ARG A 26 -1.26 2.86 -28.55
CA ARG A 26 -2.22 2.92 -27.46
C ARG A 26 -1.49 3.60 -26.30
N PRO A 27 -1.94 4.76 -25.82
CA PRO A 27 -1.32 5.38 -24.66
C PRO A 27 -1.44 4.38 -23.50
N GLY A 28 -0.31 3.88 -23.00
CA GLY A 28 -0.30 3.08 -21.79
C GLY A 28 -1.01 3.85 -20.66
N PRO A 29 -1.57 3.16 -19.65
CA PRO A 29 -2.20 3.83 -18.52
C PRO A 29 -1.16 4.74 -17.85
N ARG A 30 -1.23 6.04 -18.14
CA ARG A 30 -0.43 7.05 -17.44
C ARG A 30 -0.96 7.08 -16.03
N LEU A 31 -0.14 6.61 -15.07
CA LEU A 31 -0.33 6.94 -13.67
C LEU A 31 -0.14 8.45 -13.54
N VAL A 32 -1.25 9.18 -13.66
CA VAL A 32 -1.31 10.62 -13.37
C VAL A 32 -1.37 10.73 -11.87
N LEU A 33 -0.36 11.37 -11.26
CA LEU A 33 -0.45 11.83 -9.88
C LEU A 33 -1.69 12.73 -9.83
N ALA A 34 -2.76 12.27 -9.16
CA ALA A 34 -3.93 13.11 -8.98
C ALA A 34 -3.47 14.40 -8.33
N SER A 35 -3.65 15.52 -9.05
CA SER A 35 -3.34 16.85 -8.53
C SER A 35 -3.99 16.95 -7.17
N HIS A 36 -3.15 17.20 -6.17
CA HIS A 36 -3.51 17.35 -4.78
C HIS A 36 -4.79 18.19 -4.69
N VAL A 37 -5.91 17.56 -4.33
CA VAL A 37 -7.07 18.31 -3.86
C VAL A 37 -6.55 18.99 -2.61
N GLU A 38 -6.34 20.31 -2.68
CA GLU A 38 -6.08 21.15 -1.53
C GLU A 38 -7.30 21.03 -0.61
N ARG A 39 -7.29 19.98 0.20
CA ARG A 39 -8.01 19.97 1.46
C ARG A 39 -7.38 21.11 2.24
N PRO A 40 -8.13 22.14 2.68
CA PRO A 40 -7.62 23.05 3.68
C PRO A 40 -7.60 22.30 5.03
N GLY A 41 -6.79 21.25 5.10
CA GLY A 41 -6.30 20.72 6.35
C GLY A 41 -5.11 21.58 6.69
N LYS A 42 -5.28 22.53 7.60
CA LYS A 42 -4.16 22.92 8.45
C LYS A 42 -3.69 21.63 9.11
N PHE A 43 -2.75 20.94 8.48
CA PHE A 43 -1.92 19.97 9.16
C PHE A 43 -1.12 20.80 10.15
N ILE A 44 -1.66 20.96 11.36
CA ILE A 44 -0.87 21.44 12.50
C ILE A 44 0.02 20.26 12.90
N THR A 45 0.91 19.87 11.99
CA THR A 45 2.20 19.31 12.38
C THR A 45 2.95 20.50 12.94
N GLY A 46 2.90 20.66 14.28
CA GLY A 46 3.88 21.48 14.97
C GLY A 46 5.29 21.07 14.54
N PRO A 47 6.32 21.92 14.72
CA PRO A 47 7.60 21.84 14.00
C PRO A 47 8.34 20.49 14.04
N HIS A 48 7.96 19.54 14.90
CA HIS A 48 8.59 18.23 15.01
C HIS A 48 7.61 17.08 15.31
N ALA A 49 6.41 17.06 14.74
CA ALA A 49 5.51 15.90 14.84
C ALA A 49 5.93 14.82 13.80
N ASN A 50 7.05 14.14 14.06
CA ASN A 50 7.46 12.98 13.29
C ASN A 50 7.33 11.72 14.15
N ALA A 51 7.21 10.56 13.51
CA ALA A 51 7.04 9.29 14.22
C ALA A 51 8.22 8.92 15.14
N ALA A 52 9.42 9.48 14.91
CA ALA A 52 10.61 9.22 15.72
C ALA A 52 10.65 10.08 16.99
N THR A 53 10.02 11.25 16.99
CA THR A 53 9.90 12.17 18.14
C THR A 53 8.57 11.99 18.88
N ALA A 54 7.71 11.08 18.42
CA ALA A 54 6.43 10.82 19.05
C ALA A 54 6.57 10.16 20.43
N THR A 55 5.59 10.41 21.29
CA THR A 55 5.49 9.78 22.62
C THR A 55 5.52 8.25 22.49
N PRO A 56 6.13 7.53 23.46
CA PRO A 56 6.12 6.07 23.47
C PRO A 56 4.71 5.47 23.40
N GLU A 57 3.74 6.11 24.07
CA GLU A 57 2.34 5.71 24.12
C GLU A 57 1.69 5.78 22.73
N TRP A 58 1.94 6.87 21.99
CA TRP A 58 1.45 7.01 20.63
C TRP A 58 2.04 5.95 19.69
N ARG A 59 3.34 5.70 19.81
CA ARG A 59 4.01 4.65 19.02
C ARG A 59 3.43 3.27 19.34
N GLN A 60 3.19 2.97 20.60
CA GLN A 60 2.56 1.71 21.01
C GLN A 60 1.15 1.56 20.44
N ALA A 61 0.30 2.59 20.55
CA ALA A 61 -1.06 2.56 20.00
C ALA A 61 -1.06 2.37 18.47
N ARG A 62 -0.14 3.05 17.77
CA ARG A 62 0.08 2.87 16.33
C ARG A 62 0.47 1.44 15.99
N ASP A 63 1.47 0.90 16.68
CA ASP A 63 2.02 -0.41 16.36
C ASP A 63 1.00 -1.52 16.65
N GLN A 64 0.17 -1.38 17.69
CA GLN A 64 -0.97 -2.26 17.95
C GLN A 64 -2.00 -2.22 16.81
N TYR A 65 -2.39 -1.02 16.37
CA TYR A 65 -3.32 -0.84 15.26
C TYR A 65 -2.76 -1.45 13.96
N LEU A 66 -1.52 -1.12 13.60
CA LEU A 66 -0.86 -1.64 12.40
C LEU A 66 -0.70 -3.16 12.45
N SER A 67 -0.23 -3.71 13.56
CA SER A 67 -0.12 -5.16 13.74
C SER A 67 -1.46 -5.86 13.54
N HIS A 68 -2.55 -5.28 14.04
CA HIS A 68 -3.88 -5.86 13.90
C HIS A 68 -4.36 -5.84 12.44
N ILE A 69 -4.30 -4.71 11.74
CA ILE A 69 -4.80 -4.61 10.36
C ILE A 69 -3.98 -5.46 9.37
N MET A 70 -2.72 -5.74 9.67
CA MET A 70 -1.86 -6.58 8.83
C MET A 70 -2.24 -8.07 8.89
N VAL A 71 -2.87 -8.53 9.97
CA VAL A 71 -3.27 -9.93 10.17
C VAL A 71 -4.78 -10.16 10.03
N CYS A 72 -5.58 -9.12 10.27
CA CYS A 72 -7.03 -9.20 10.36
C CYS A 72 -7.70 -9.07 8.98
N ARG A 73 -8.27 -10.16 8.47
CA ARG A 73 -8.95 -10.20 7.15
C ARG A 73 -10.24 -9.37 7.09
N SER A 74 -10.89 -9.15 8.23
CA SER A 74 -12.07 -8.29 8.31
C SER A 74 -11.73 -6.81 8.22
N CYS A 75 -10.52 -6.42 8.65
CA CYS A 75 -10.02 -5.06 8.48
C CYS A 75 -9.55 -4.83 7.04
N TYR A 76 -9.84 -3.64 6.51
CA TYR A 76 -9.38 -3.18 5.21
C TYR A 76 -9.17 -1.66 5.25
N ALA A 77 -7.92 -1.26 5.47
CA ALA A 77 -7.52 0.14 5.63
C ALA A 77 -7.90 1.05 4.45
N PRO A 78 -7.78 0.64 3.16
CA PRO A 78 -8.06 1.52 2.03
C PRO A 78 -9.50 2.05 1.99
N THR A 79 -10.49 1.29 2.48
CA THR A 79 -11.89 1.73 2.52
C THR A 79 -12.35 2.07 3.93
N GLY A 80 -11.45 2.10 4.91
CA GLY A 80 -11.81 2.35 6.31
C GLY A 80 -12.74 1.30 6.93
N ARG A 81 -12.69 0.05 6.44
CA ARG A 81 -13.46 -1.04 7.06
C ARG A 81 -12.64 -1.61 8.22
N HIS A 82 -13.21 -1.65 9.42
CA HIS A 82 -12.58 -2.25 10.59
C HIS A 82 -13.53 -3.25 11.25
N CYS A 83 -13.00 -4.33 11.83
CA CYS A 83 -13.78 -5.09 12.81
C CYS A 83 -13.89 -4.30 14.12
N SER A 84 -14.70 -4.74 15.08
CA SER A 84 -14.87 -4.08 16.38
C SER A 84 -13.53 -3.79 17.07
N VAL A 85 -12.68 -4.81 17.19
CA VAL A 85 -11.34 -4.67 17.78
C VAL A 85 -10.48 -3.66 17.00
N GLY A 86 -10.52 -3.72 15.67
CA GLY A 86 -9.79 -2.79 14.82
C GLY A 86 -10.29 -1.34 14.94
N ALA A 87 -11.59 -1.15 15.17
CA ALA A 87 -12.19 0.15 15.40
C ALA A 87 -11.78 0.73 16.76
N ASP A 88 -11.75 -0.09 17.81
CA ASP A 88 -11.29 0.32 19.14
C ASP A 88 -9.80 0.69 19.12
N LEU A 89 -8.97 -0.10 18.43
CA LEU A 89 -7.54 0.21 18.22
C LEU A 89 -7.35 1.49 17.41
N ARG A 90 -8.19 1.72 16.40
CA ARG A 90 -8.16 2.94 15.60
C ARG A 90 -8.53 4.16 16.45
N ALA A 91 -9.59 4.06 17.25
CA ALA A 91 -10.00 5.11 18.17
C ALA A 91 -8.90 5.39 19.22
N SER A 92 -8.26 4.35 19.75
CA SER A 92 -7.15 4.49 20.70
C SER A 92 -5.96 5.22 20.06
N TYR A 93 -5.59 4.85 18.83
CA TYR A 93 -4.55 5.51 18.07
C TYR A 93 -4.86 6.98 17.77
N ASP A 94 -6.08 7.29 17.31
CA ASP A 94 -6.49 8.66 16.95
C ASP A 94 -6.61 9.57 18.19
N ASN A 95 -6.95 9.03 19.36
CA ASN A 95 -7.05 9.77 20.62
C ASN A 95 -5.72 9.92 21.38
N THR A 96 -4.69 9.17 21.01
CA THR A 96 -3.38 9.28 21.67
C THR A 96 -2.66 10.52 21.13
N ALA A 97 -2.14 11.37 22.03
CA ALA A 97 -1.40 12.56 21.62
C ALA A 97 -0.01 12.18 21.09
N MET A 98 0.30 12.58 19.85
CA MET A 98 1.59 12.29 19.22
C MET A 98 2.76 13.02 19.91
N ALA A 99 2.53 14.24 20.38
CA ALA A 99 3.49 15.02 21.15
C ALA A 99 2.96 15.19 22.58
N ALA A 100 3.85 15.17 23.57
CA ALA A 100 3.49 15.57 24.92
C ALA A 100 3.11 17.07 24.88
N HIS A 101 1.94 17.41 25.42
CA HIS A 101 1.62 18.80 25.71
C HIS A 101 2.58 19.28 26.82
N GLN A 102 3.43 20.26 26.50
CA GLN A 102 4.29 20.95 27.47
C GLN A 102 3.47 21.98 28.24
#